data_AF-D9PFM0-F1
#
_entry.id   AF-D9PFM0-F1
#
_cell.length_a   1.000
_cell.length_b   1.000
_cell.length_c   1.000
_cell.angle_alpha   90.00
_cell.angle_beta   90.00
_cell.angle_gamma   90.00
#
_symmetry.space_group_name_H-M   'P 1'
#
loop_
_entity.id
_entity.type
_entity.pdbx_description
1 polymer ?
#
loop_
_entity_poly.entity_id
_entity_poly.type
_entity_poly.pdbx_seq_one_letter_code
_entity_poly.pdbx_strand_id
1 'polypeptide(L)' 'MTRPLQALRALLAIAALCVGTSAFAQYPNRPITLVVPWGAGGGTDAVARFIASLMEKDLGQPV' A
#
# COMPACT_ATOMS: atom_id res chain seq x y z
N MET A 1 -21.62 26.61 -34.75
CA MET A 1 -22.19 25.66 -33.75
C MET A 1 -21.16 24.70 -33.13
N THR A 2 -19.86 24.82 -33.39
CA THR A 2 -18.82 23.88 -32.88
C THR A 2 -18.21 24.26 -31.54
N ARG A 3 -18.25 25.55 -31.18
CA ARG A 3 -17.74 26.11 -29.91
C ARG A 3 -18.28 25.44 -28.63
N PRO A 4 -19.60 25.15 -28.49
CA PRO A 4 -20.10 24.48 -27.28
C PRO A 4 -19.61 23.02 -27.18
N LEU A 5 -19.42 22.35 -28.32
CA LEU A 5 -18.92 20.98 -28.37
C LEU A 5 -17.44 20.89 -27.97
N GLN A 6 -16.65 21.91 -28.32
CA GLN A 6 -15.25 22.03 -27.88
C GLN A 6 -15.13 22.28 -26.38
N ALA A 7 -15.99 23.12 -25.81
CA ALA A 7 -16.02 23.38 -24.37
C ALA A 7 -16.38 22.12 -23.56
N LEU A 8 -17.38 21.35 -24.01
CA LEU A 8 -17.78 20.09 -23.36
C LEU A 8 -16.65 19.04 -23.40
N ARG A 9 -15.95 18.93 -24.54
CA ARG A 9 -14.79 18.03 -24.68
C ARG A 9 -13.64 18.42 -23.75
N ALA A 10 -13.35 19.72 -23.64
CA ALA A 10 -12.33 20.21 -22.72
C ALA A 10 -12.68 19.91 -21.26
N LEU A 11 -13.96 20.09 -20.88
CA LEU A 11 -14.43 19.80 -19.54
C LEU A 11 -14.32 18.31 -19.19
N LEU A 12 -14.69 17.43 -20.12
CA LEU A 12 -14.56 15.98 -19.98
C LEU A 12 -13.10 15.53 -19.84
N ALA A 13 -12.18 16.13 -20.60
CA ALA A 13 -10.75 15.83 -20.51
C ALA A 13 -10.16 16.24 -19.15
N ILE A 14 -10.56 17.40 -18.62
CA ILE A 14 -10.14 17.86 -17.28
C ILE A 14 -10.70 16.94 -16.19
N ALA A 15 -11.97 16.54 -16.30
CA ALA A 15 -12.58 15.61 -15.34
C ALA A 15 -11.86 14.26 -15.31
N ALA A 16 -11.44 13.72 -16.46
CA ALA A 16 -10.72 12.46 -16.54
C ALA A 16 -9.35 12.49 -15.83
N LEU A 17 -8.66 13.64 -15.82
CA LEU A 17 -7.38 13.81 -15.11
C LEU A 17 -7.56 13.77 -13.58
N CYS A 18 -8.74 14.12 -13.07
CA CYS A 18 -9.04 14.09 -11.63
C CYS A 18 -9.43 12.69 -11.10
N VAL A 19 -9.74 11.72 -11.99
CA VAL A 19 -10.12 10.35 -11.61
C VAL A 19 -8.90 9.45 -11.38
N GLY A 20 -7.70 9.92 -11.69
CA GLY A 20 -6.44 9.22 -11.37
C GLY A 20 -6.12 9.27 -9.87
N THR A 21 -6.92 8.60 -9.03
CA THR A 21 -6.63 8.46 -7.61
C THR A 21 -5.63 7.31 -7.38
N SER A 22 -4.56 7.66 -6.65
CA SER A 22 -3.59 6.79 -5.97
C SER A 22 -3.28 5.44 -6.63
N ALA A 23 -2.33 5.43 -7.58
CA ALA A 23 -1.58 4.22 -7.92
C ALA A 23 -0.55 3.83 -6.84
N PHE A 24 -0.70 4.32 -5.61
CA PHE A 24 0.08 3.88 -4.46
C PHE A 24 -0.64 2.68 -3.85
N ALA A 25 -0.07 1.50 -4.03
CA ALA A 25 -0.52 0.34 -3.28
C ALA A 25 -0.45 0.67 -1.78
N GLN A 26 -1.55 0.45 -1.07
CA GLN A 26 -1.55 0.58 0.38
C GLN A 26 -0.56 -0.43 0.95
N TYR A 27 0.45 0.06 1.66
CA TYR A 27 1.42 -0.80 2.32
C TYR A 27 0.77 -1.46 3.55
N PRO A 28 1.09 -2.73 3.85
CA PRO A 28 1.83 -3.69 3.03
C PRO A 28 0.95 -4.39 1.97
N ASN A 29 1.49 -4.60 0.77
CA ASN A 29 0.83 -5.34 -0.31
C ASN A 29 1.42 -6.75 -0.54
N ARG A 30 2.36 -7.15 0.32
CA ARG A 30 3.07 -8.44 0.31
C ARG A 30 3.59 -8.73 1.72
N PRO A 31 3.94 -9.99 2.02
CA PRO A 31 4.61 -10.33 3.27
C PRO A 31 5.85 -9.46 3.53
N ILE A 32 6.02 -9.04 4.78
CA ILE A 32 7.18 -8.31 5.28
C ILE A 32 8.22 -9.35 5.69
N THR A 33 9.51 -8.99 5.62
CA THR A 33 10.60 -9.84 6.13
C THR A 33 11.21 -9.17 7.34
N LEU A 34 10.93 -9.68 8.54
CA LEU A 34 11.59 -9.25 9.76
C LEU A 34 12.96 -9.92 9.90
N VAL A 35 14.04 -9.15 9.70
CA VAL A 35 15.42 -9.66 9.83
C VAL A 35 15.86 -9.69 11.28
N VAL A 36 16.18 -10.88 11.79
CA VAL A 36 16.77 -11.09 13.11
C VAL A 36 18.24 -11.48 12.94
N PRO A 37 19.21 -10.63 13.32
CA PRO A 37 20.62 -10.87 13.07
C PRO A 37 21.27 -11.85 14.07
N TRP A 38 20.49 -12.59 14.85
CA TRP A 38 20.95 -13.55 15.86
C TRP A 38 20.47 -14.96 15.56
N GLY A 39 21.05 -15.94 16.26
CA GLY A 39 20.69 -17.34 16.11
C GLY A 39 19.20 -17.60 16.40
N ALA A 40 18.60 -18.49 15.60
CA ALA A 40 17.23 -18.94 15.81
C ALA A 40 17.05 -19.59 17.19
N GLY A 41 15.89 -19.40 17.81
CA GLY A 41 15.57 -19.91 19.15
C GLY A 41 16.16 -19.11 20.32
N GLY A 42 16.99 -18.09 20.07
CA GLY A 42 17.47 -17.17 21.11
C GLY A 42 16.38 -16.20 21.58
N GLY A 43 16.66 -15.47 22.67
CA GLY A 43 15.70 -14.51 23.24
C GLY A 43 15.23 -13.45 22.23
N THR A 44 16.10 -12.99 21.33
CA THR A 44 15.70 -12.04 20.29
C THR A 44 14.82 -12.65 19.22
N ASP A 45 15.04 -13.91 18.81
CA ASP A 45 14.14 -14.62 17.89
C ASP A 45 12.75 -14.80 18.54
N ALA A 46 12.70 -15.14 19.83
CA ALA A 46 11.45 -15.26 20.56
C ALA A 46 10.66 -13.94 20.60
N VAL A 47 11.33 -12.83 20.91
CA VAL A 47 10.70 -11.49 20.90
C VAL A 47 10.27 -11.09 19.49
N ALA A 48 11.10 -11.35 18.48
CA ALA A 48 10.77 -11.04 17.09
C ALA A 48 9.52 -11.78 16.62
N ARG A 49 9.39 -13.07 16.92
CA ARG A 49 8.19 -13.86 16.62
C ARG A 49 6.95 -13.33 17.32
N PHE A 50 7.08 -12.92 18.58
CA PHE A 50 5.97 -12.32 19.32
C PHE A 50 5.50 -11.01 18.68
N ILE A 51 6.44 -10.13 18.30
CA ILE A 51 6.14 -8.86 17.64
C ILE A 51 5.54 -9.10 16.24
N ALA A 52 6.08 -10.04 15.47
CA ALA A 52 5.59 -10.38 14.13
C ALA A 52 4.10 -10.79 14.18
N SER A 53 3.70 -11.62 15.14
CA SER A 53 2.29 -12.01 15.33
C SER A 53 1.37 -10.83 15.66
N LEU A 54 1.86 -9.83 16.41
CA LEU A 54 1.10 -8.61 16.69
C LEU A 54 0.98 -7.73 15.45
N MET A 55 2.08 -7.55 14.72
CA MET A 55 2.10 -6.78 13.48
C MET A 55 1.20 -7.39 12.41
N GLU A 56 1.18 -8.72 12.26
CA GLU A 56 0.30 -9.40 11.31
C GLU A 56 -1.17 -9.11 11.58
N LYS A 57 -1.58 -9.05 12.86
CA LYS A 57 -2.95 -8.72 13.26
C LYS A 57 -3.36 -7.31 12.82
N ASP A 58 -2.47 -6.34 12.94
CA ASP A 58 -2.75 -4.94 12.64
C ASP A 58 -2.57 -4.61 11.15
N LEU A 59 -1.62 -5.28 10.48
CA LEU A 59 -1.24 -5.02 9.08
C LEU A 59 -2.00 -5.88 8.07
N GLY A 60 -2.55 -7.02 8.48
CA GLY A 60 -3.27 -7.96 7.58
C GLY A 60 -2.37 -8.64 6.55
N GLN A 61 -1.04 -8.62 6.75
CA GLN A 61 -0.05 -9.33 5.95
C GLN A 61 0.92 -10.06 6.88
N PRO A 62 1.45 -11.24 6.49
CA PRO A 62 2.48 -11.93 7.23
C PRO A 62 3.76 -11.09 7.39
N VAL A 63 4.46 -11.26 8.51
CA VAL A 63 5.69 -10.51 8.88
C VAL A 63 6.81 -11.44 9.31
#